data_AF-K8GHF9-F1
#
_entry.id   AF-K8GHF9-F1
#
_cell.length_a   1.000
_cell.length_b   1.000
_cell.length_c   1.000
_cell.angle_alpha   90.00
_cell.angle_beta   90.00
_cell.angle_gamma   90.00
#
_symmetry.space_group_name_H-M   'P 1'
#
loop_
_entity.id
_entity.type
_entity.pdbx_description
1 polymer ?
#
loop_
_entity_poly.entity_id
_entity_poly.type
_entity_poly.pdbx_seq_one_letter_code
_entity_poly.pdbx_strand_id
1 'polypeptide(L)'
;MTIRETAIAKIQQLPESLVQEIIDFIDFITRNRQAETAVDSLEGDRSEAWARWFEAVDGLEISPESTPTAPTSEYQQRLLSKYRQQGLSL
;
A
#
# COMPACT_ATOMS: atom_id res chain seq x y z
N MET A 1 28.92 1.64 -34.34
CA MET A 1 27.71 2.46 -34.11
C MET A 1 26.89 1.74 -33.06
N THR A 2 26.63 2.39 -31.93
CA THR A 2 25.83 1.81 -30.83
C THR A 2 24.34 1.99 -31.12
N ILE A 3 23.49 1.14 -30.52
CA ILE A 3 22.02 1.25 -30.64
C ILE A 3 21.54 2.67 -30.26
N ARG A 4 22.20 3.28 -29.27
CA ARG A 4 21.96 4.68 -28.85
C ARG A 4 22.25 5.67 -29.96
N GLU A 5 23.41 5.57 -30.62
CA GLU A 5 23.78 6.46 -31.73
C GLU A 5 22.83 6.31 -32.92
N THR A 6 22.41 5.07 -33.23
CA THR A 6 21.44 4.81 -34.31
C THR A 6 20.05 5.35 -33.98
N ALA A 7 19.60 5.26 -32.73
CA ALA A 7 18.33 5.83 -32.29
C ALA A 7 18.34 7.37 -32.37
N ILE A 8 19.41 8.02 -31.89
CA ILE A 8 19.57 9.48 -31.98
C ILE A 8 19.54 9.94 -33.44
N ALA A 9 20.30 9.28 -34.31
CA ALA A 9 20.33 9.63 -35.73
C ALA A 9 18.95 9.46 -36.40
N LYS A 10 18.18 8.44 -36.02
CA LYS A 10 16.81 8.25 -36.54
C LYS A 10 15.84 9.32 -36.02
N ILE A 11 15.92 9.70 -34.75
CA ILE A 11 15.08 10.75 -34.17
C ILE A 11 15.36 12.11 -34.82
N GLN A 12 16.64 12.41 -35.11
CA GLN A 12 17.03 13.65 -35.81
C GLN A 12 16.53 13.73 -37.26
N GLN A 13 16.16 12.61 -37.87
CA GLN A 13 15.60 12.56 -39.23
C GLN A 13 14.07 12.64 -39.26
N LEU A 14 13.41 12.69 -38.10
CA LEU A 14 11.97 12.78 -38.01
C LEU A 14 11.46 14.22 -38.18
N PRO A 15 10.22 14.39 -38.64
CA PRO A 15 9.55 15.69 -38.60
C PRO A 15 9.40 16.18 -37.15
N GLU A 16 9.47 17.49 -36.96
CA GLU A 16 9.39 18.13 -35.63
C GLU A 16 8.16 17.69 -34.81
N SER A 17 7.01 17.50 -35.49
CA SER A 17 5.78 17.03 -34.84
C SER A 17 5.94 15.66 -34.16
N LEU A 18 6.73 14.77 -34.77
CA LEU A 18 6.98 13.43 -34.24
C LEU A 18 8.06 13.45 -33.16
N VAL A 19 9.02 14.37 -33.26
CA VAL A 19 10.03 14.60 -32.21
C VAL A 19 9.33 15.07 -30.93
N GLN A 20 8.37 15.99 -31.05
CA GLN A 20 7.58 16.45 -29.90
C GLN A 20 6.78 15.31 -29.26
N GLU A 21 6.15 14.44 -30.06
CA GLU A 21 5.42 13.28 -29.54
C GLU A 21 6.33 12.29 -28.79
N ILE A 22 7.57 12.10 -29.26
CA ILE A 22 8.57 11.28 -28.57
C ILE A 22 8.98 11.91 -27.23
N ILE A 23 9.14 13.24 -27.18
CA ILE A 23 9.45 13.97 -25.94
C ILE A 23 8.31 13.81 -24.95
N ASP A 24 7.06 14.03 -25.38
CA ASP A 24 5.87 13.91 -24.53
C ASP A 24 5.73 12.47 -23.98
N PHE A 25 6.07 11.46 -24.79
CA PHE A 25 6.09 10.06 -24.36
C PHE A 25 7.17 9.76 -23.32
N ILE A 26 8.38 10.32 -23.48
CA ILE A 26 9.47 10.18 -22.49
C ILE A 26 9.09 10.85 -21.18
N ASP A 27 8.49 12.03 -21.24
CA ASP A 27 8.00 12.76 -20.07
C ASP A 27 6.91 11.97 -19.35
N PHE A 28 5.98 11.37 -20.09
CA PHE A 28 4.95 10.49 -19.55
C PHE A 28 5.55 9.29 -18.79
N ILE A 29 6.50 8.57 -19.40
CA ILE A 29 7.17 7.43 -18.74
C ILE A 29 7.90 7.89 -17.48
N THR A 30 8.60 9.03 -17.54
CA THR A 30 9.38 9.56 -16.41
C THR A 30 8.47 9.91 -15.24
N ARG A 31 7.34 10.58 -15.50
CA ARG A 31 6.33 10.90 -14.48
C ARG A 31 5.72 9.64 -13.88
N ASN A 32 5.39 8.64 -14.71
CA ASN A 32 4.80 7.39 -14.23
C ASN A 32 5.76 6.61 -13.32
N ARG A 33 7.04 6.50 -13.71
CA ARG A 33 8.06 5.86 -12.87
C ARG A 33 8.29 6.59 -11.55
N GLN A 34 8.29 7.92 -11.55
CA GLN A 34 8.41 8.69 -10.32
C GLN A 34 7.23 8.45 -9.37
N ALA A 35 6.01 8.34 -9.92
CA ALA A 35 4.82 8.00 -9.15
C ALA A 35 4.90 6.58 -8.56
N GLU A 36 5.33 5.58 -9.34
CA GLU A 36 5.54 4.20 -8.87
C GLU A 36 6.58 4.14 -7.74
N THR A 37 7.72 4.83 -7.89
CA THR A 37 8.75 4.88 -6.83
C THR A 37 8.27 5.59 -5.56
N ALA A 38 7.36 6.56 -5.68
CA ALA A 38 6.76 7.22 -4.52
C ALA A 38 5.77 6.30 -3.79
N VAL A 39 5.07 5.42 -4.51
CA VAL A 39 4.19 4.39 -3.94
C VAL A 39 5.01 3.31 -3.23
N ASP A 40 6.08 2.81 -3.86
CA ASP A 40 7.00 1.83 -3.23
C ASP A 40 7.65 2.40 -1.96
N SER A 41 8.00 3.70 -1.96
CA SER A 41 8.54 4.38 -0.78
C SER A 41 7.51 4.52 0.36
N LEU A 42 6.22 4.62 0.06
CA LEU A 42 5.14 4.70 1.05
C LEU A 42 4.80 3.31 1.64
N GLU A 43 4.98 2.25 0.85
CA GLU A 43 4.73 0.87 1.27
C GLU A 43 5.76 0.37 2.30
N GLY A 44 7.01 0.84 2.19
CA GLY A 44 8.05 0.64 3.21
C GLY A 44 7.67 1.27 4.57
N ASP A 45 7.14 2.50 4.56
CA ASP A 45 6.74 3.25 5.77
C ASP A 45 5.52 2.60 6.48
N ARG A 46 4.57 2.06 5.69
CA ARG A 46 3.40 1.35 6.24
C ARG A 46 3.76 0.00 6.85
N SER A 47 4.71 -0.72 6.26
CA SER A 47 5.11 -2.04 6.76
C SER A 47 5.74 -1.93 8.15
N GLU A 48 6.57 -0.91 8.37
CA GLU A 48 7.15 -0.62 9.69
C GLU A 48 6.08 -0.16 10.69
N ALA A 49 5.16 0.71 10.27
CA ALA A 49 4.04 1.13 11.13
C ALA A 49 3.13 -0.04 11.54
N TRP A 50 2.86 -0.98 10.62
CA TRP A 50 2.11 -2.20 10.90
C TRP A 50 2.84 -3.14 11.86
N ALA A 51 4.14 -3.35 11.67
CA ALA A 51 4.95 -4.17 12.56
C ALA A 51 4.95 -3.63 14.00
N ARG A 52 5.15 -2.32 14.16
CA ARG A 52 5.12 -1.65 15.46
C ARG A 52 3.75 -1.71 16.13
N TRP A 53 2.66 -1.59 15.35
CA TRP A 53 1.31 -1.75 15.88
C TRP A 53 1.06 -3.18 16.37
N PHE A 54 1.53 -4.19 15.63
CA PHE A 54 1.36 -5.58 15.99
C PHE A 54 2.12 -5.94 17.28
N GLU A 55 3.38 -5.52 17.40
CA GLU A 55 4.15 -5.68 18.65
C GLU A 55 3.49 -4.97 19.83
N ALA A 56 2.97 -3.75 19.62
CA ALA A 56 2.29 -3.01 20.67
C ALA A 56 1.01 -3.72 21.14
N VAL A 57 0.27 -4.35 20.22
CA VAL A 57 -0.95 -5.11 20.55
C VAL A 57 -0.62 -6.44 21.24
N ASP A 58 0.43 -7.13 20.80
CA ASP A 58 0.87 -8.41 21.41
C ASP A 58 1.38 -8.20 22.85
N GLY A 59 2.01 -7.05 23.11
CA GLY A 59 2.44 -6.64 24.45
C GLY A 59 1.34 -6.12 25.36
N LEU A 60 0.08 -5.99 24.89
CA LEU A 60 -1.04 -5.66 25.75
C LEU A 60 -1.41 -6.89 26.59
N GLU A 61 -0.88 -6.97 27.80
CA GLU A 61 -1.43 -7.87 28.82
C GLU A 61 -2.87 -7.45 29.11
N ILE A 62 -3.84 -8.20 28.55
CA ILE A 62 -5.24 -8.10 28.93
C ILE A 62 -5.33 -8.65 30.36
N SER A 63 -5.12 -7.78 31.35
CA SER A 63 -5.29 -8.16 32.74
C SER A 63 -6.74 -8.66 32.94
N PRO A 64 -6.96 -9.83 33.56
CA PRO A 64 -8.29 -10.41 33.73
C PRO A 64 -9.24 -9.51 34.56
N GLU A 65 -8.73 -8.50 35.26
CA GLU A 65 -9.53 -7.49 35.96
C GLU A 65 -10.18 -6.45 35.04
N SER A 66 -9.63 -6.19 33.85
CA SER A 66 -10.17 -5.23 32.88
C SER A 66 -11.03 -5.87 31.80
N THR A 67 -11.25 -7.19 31.86
CA THR A 67 -12.22 -7.89 31.01
C THR A 67 -13.59 -7.82 31.67
N PRO A 68 -14.56 -7.09 31.09
CA PRO A 68 -15.91 -7.04 31.65
C PRO A 68 -16.52 -8.43 31.57
N THR A 69 -16.83 -9.04 32.72
CA THR A 69 -17.51 -10.36 32.79
C THR A 69 -18.90 -10.32 32.14
N ALA A 70 -19.44 -9.12 31.96
CA ALA A 70 -20.67 -8.85 31.23
C ALA A 70 -20.40 -7.86 30.08
N PRO A 71 -21.04 -8.05 28.91
CA PRO A 71 -20.90 -7.13 27.79
C PRO A 71 -21.30 -5.71 28.17
N THR A 72 -20.40 -4.75 27.97
CA THR A 72 -20.58 -3.33 28.27
C THR A 72 -21.23 -2.55 27.13
N SER A 73 -21.50 -3.20 25.99
CA SER A 73 -22.20 -2.60 24.84
C SER A 73 -23.16 -3.58 24.12
N GLU A 74 -24.15 -3.03 23.43
CA GLU A 74 -25.07 -3.80 22.58
C GLU A 74 -24.35 -4.59 21.48
N TYR A 75 -23.25 -4.03 20.96
CA TYR A 75 -22.42 -4.72 19.97
C TYR A 75 -21.80 -6.00 20.56
N GLN A 76 -21.23 -5.93 21.76
CA GLN A 76 -20.66 -7.10 22.44
C GLN A 76 -21.73 -8.15 22.77
N GLN A 77 -22.94 -7.73 23.16
CA GLN A 77 -24.07 -8.65 23.36
C GLN A 77 -24.45 -9.40 22.08
N ARG A 78 -24.55 -8.69 20.94
CA ARG A 78 -24.86 -9.31 19.65
C ARG A 78 -23.75 -10.26 19.20
N LEU A 79 -22.50 -9.90 19.43
CA LEU A 79 -21.35 -10.73 19.09
C LEU A 79 -21.32 -12.02 19.92
N LEU A 80 -21.47 -11.92 21.25
CA LEU A 80 -21.58 -13.08 22.15
C LEU A 80 -22.74 -14.00 21.76
N SER A 81 -23.88 -13.42 21.39
CA SER A 81 -25.05 -14.18 20.95
C SER A 81 -24.76 -14.97 19.67
N LYS A 82 -24.04 -14.38 18.71
CA LYS A 82 -23.62 -15.08 17.49
C LYS A 82 -22.63 -16.21 17.77
N TYR A 83 -21.63 -15.97 18.62
CA TYR A 83 -20.65 -17.00 18.99
C TYR A 83 -21.30 -18.21 19.66
N ARG A 84 -22.24 -17.96 20.60
CA ARG A 84 -23.02 -19.02 21.25
C ARG A 84 -23.89 -19.81 20.27
N GLN A 85 -24.51 -19.14 19.29
CA GLN A 85 -25.26 -19.82 18.23
C GLN A 85 -24.38 -20.72 17.35
N GLN A 86 -23.08 -20.44 17.29
CA GLN A 86 -22.08 -21.23 16.54
C GLN A 86 -21.39 -22.29 17.42
N GLY A 87 -21.77 -22.45 18.69
CA GLY A 87 -21.18 -23.43 19.60
C GLY A 87 -19.79 -23.07 20.10
N LEU A 88 -19.37 -21.81 19.97
CA LEU A 88 -18.07 -21.31 20.43
C LEU A 88 -18.26 -20.52 21.74
N SER A 89 -17.47 -20.83 22.76
CA SER A 89 -17.32 -20.00 23.96
C SER A 89 -16.07 -19.13 23.84
N LEU A 90 -16.23 -17.82 24.08
CA LEU A 90 -15.13 -16.90 24.35
C LEU A 90 -14.49 -17.22 25.71
#